data_AF-A0A842VF55-F1
#
_entry.id   AF-A0A842VF55-F1
#
_cell.length_a   1.000
_cell.length_b   1.000
_cell.length_c   1.000
_cell.angle_alpha   90.00
_cell.angle_beta   90.00
_cell.angle_gamma   90.00
#
_symmetry.space_group_name_H-M   'P 1'
#
loop_
_entity.id
_entity.type
_entity.pdbx_description
1 polymer ?
#
loop_
_entity_poly.entity_id
_entity_poly.type
_entity_poly.pdbx_seq_one_letter_code
_entity_poly.pdbx_strand_id
1 'polypeptide(L)'
;MSSEENLKQRKIARDFKGRIEMMKHTSIEILESMFLELYNYGLEEFIKKEMERYPNKSRKEIILDMYKIHDKLKGMDRKGYAK
;
A
#
# COMPACT_ATOMS: atom_id res chain seq x y z
N MET A 1 15.66 -26.68 0.28
CA MET A 1 14.64 -26.07 1.16
C MET A 1 14.12 -27.14 2.08
N SER A 2 14.10 -26.90 3.40
CA SER A 2 13.65 -27.92 4.35
C SER A 2 12.16 -28.24 4.13
N SER A 3 11.73 -29.45 4.47
CA SER A 3 10.32 -29.86 4.36
C SER A 3 9.37 -28.93 5.12
N GLU A 4 9.84 -28.29 6.20
CA GLU A 4 9.09 -27.33 6.99
C GLU A 4 8.88 -25.98 6.29
N GLU A 5 9.87 -25.48 5.55
CA GLU A 5 9.74 -24.24 4.77
C GLU A 5 8.66 -24.40 3.68
N ASN A 6 8.65 -25.55 3.02
CA ASN A 6 7.65 -25.89 2.01
C ASN A 6 6.22 -25.95 2.59
N LEU A 7 6.05 -26.48 3.81
CA LEU A 7 4.75 -26.52 4.48
C LEU A 7 4.26 -25.12 4.88
N LYS A 8 5.16 -24.26 5.38
CA LYS A 8 4.84 -22.85 5.71
C LYS A 8 4.41 -22.08 4.47
N GLN A 9 5.14 -22.22 3.36
CA GLN A 9 4.79 -21.56 2.09
C GLN A 9 3.44 -22.03 1.54
N ARG A 10 3.16 -23.33 1.60
CA ARG A 10 1.85 -23.89 1.18
C ARG A 10 0.70 -23.37 2.04
N LYS A 11 0.91 -23.20 3.35
CA LYS A 11 -0.09 -22.62 4.25
C LYS A 11 -0.41 -21.18 3.85
N ILE A 12 0.62 -20.35 3.66
CA ILE A 12 0.47 -18.95 3.22
C ILE A 12 -0.29 -18.87 1.89
N ALA A 13 0.08 -19.70 0.91
CA ALA A 13 -0.59 -19.72 -0.39
C ALA A 13 -2.07 -20.13 -0.28
N ARG A 14 -2.41 -21.10 0.59
CA ARG A 14 -3.78 -21.53 0.84
C ARG A 14 -4.61 -20.43 1.50
N ASP A 15 -4.05 -19.78 2.52
CA ASP A 15 -4.72 -18.69 3.24
C ASP A 15 -4.97 -17.50 2.30
N PHE A 16 -4.01 -17.17 1.43
CA PHE A 16 -4.18 -16.16 0.39
C PHE A 16 -5.28 -16.54 -0.61
N LYS A 17 -5.27 -17.77 -1.12
CA LYS A 17 -6.32 -18.27 -2.03
C LYS A 17 -7.70 -18.20 -1.40
N GLY A 18 -7.83 -18.58 -0.12
CA GLY A 18 -9.09 -18.50 0.63
C GLY A 18 -9.61 -17.06 0.72
N ARG A 19 -8.73 -16.10 1.02
CA ARG A 19 -9.10 -14.67 1.06
C ARG A 19 -9.56 -14.15 -0.30
N ILE A 20 -8.85 -14.49 -1.38
CA ILE A 20 -9.25 -14.10 -2.74
C ILE A 20 -10.62 -14.69 -3.10
N GLU A 21 -10.87 -15.95 -2.75
CA GLU A 21 -12.16 -16.57 -3.03
C GLU A 21 -13.29 -15.89 -2.25
N MET A 22 -13.08 -15.57 -0.97
CA MET A 22 -14.04 -14.79 -0.18
C MET A 22 -14.29 -13.41 -0.80
N MET A 23 -13.25 -12.73 -1.28
CA MET A 23 -13.39 -11.43 -1.93
C MET A 23 -14.23 -11.49 -3.20
N LYS A 24 -14.14 -12.57 -3.99
CA LYS A 24 -15.01 -12.72 -5.20
C LYS A 24 -16.50 -12.78 -4.88
N HIS A 25 -16.85 -13.29 -3.70
CA HIS A 25 -18.25 -13.39 -3.23
C HIS A 25 -18.66 -12.19 -2.37
N THR A 26 -17.77 -11.21 -2.19
CA THR A 26 -18.05 -9.97 -1.46
C THR A 26 -18.52 -8.91 -2.45
N SER A 27 -19.49 -8.09 -2.05
CA SER A 27 -19.96 -7.01 -2.91
C SER A 27 -18.87 -5.96 -3.14
N ILE A 28 -18.91 -5.29 -4.30
CA ILE A 28 -17.88 -4.33 -4.67
C ILE A 28 -17.82 -3.16 -3.69
N GLU A 29 -18.95 -2.73 -3.14
CA GLU A 29 -19.06 -1.61 -2.21
C GLU A 29 -18.31 -1.90 -0.90
N ILE A 30 -18.39 -3.14 -0.41
CA ILE A 30 -17.68 -3.56 0.80
C ILE A 30 -16.17 -3.60 0.53
N LEU A 31 -15.77 -4.15 -0.61
CA LEU A 31 -14.35 -4.21 -1.00
C LEU A 31 -13.75 -2.81 -1.16
N GLU A 32 -14.49 -1.89 -1.78
CA GLU A 32 -14.10 -0.48 -1.92
C GLU A 32 -13.98 0.20 -0.55
N SER A 33 -14.94 -0.02 0.36
CA SER A 33 -14.86 0.50 1.74
C SER A 33 -13.60 0.01 2.46
N MET A 34 -13.33 -1.30 2.40
CA MET A 34 -12.14 -1.90 3.00
C MET A 34 -10.84 -1.34 2.39
N PHE A 35 -10.83 -1.11 1.08
CA PHE A 35 -9.69 -0.51 0.40
C PHE A 35 -9.45 0.94 0.85
N LEU A 36 -10.52 1.74 0.95
CA LEU A 36 -10.44 3.13 1.43
C LEU A 36 -9.98 3.19 2.89
N GLU A 37 -10.44 2.28 3.75
CA GLU A 37 -9.97 2.18 5.14
C GLU A 37 -8.46 1.90 5.21
N LEU A 38 -7.98 0.92 4.44
CA LEU A 38 -6.55 0.58 4.37
C LEU A 38 -5.72 1.76 3.84
N TYR A 39 -6.23 2.45 2.81
CA TYR A 39 -5.59 3.63 2.25
C TYR A 39 -5.48 4.75 3.27
N ASN A 40 -6.58 5.07 3.96
CA ASN A 40 -6.63 6.10 5.00
C ASN A 40 -5.66 5.78 6.15
N TYR A 41 -5.67 4.53 6.62
CA TYR A 41 -4.75 4.07 7.66
C TYR A 41 -3.28 4.24 7.23
N GLY A 42 -2.94 3.83 6.02
CA GLY A 42 -1.59 3.99 5.48
C GLY A 42 -1.16 5.46 5.36
N LEU A 43 -2.09 6.33 4.94
CA LEU A 43 -1.85 7.77 4.87
C LEU A 43 -1.61 8.39 6.25
N GLU A 44 -2.42 8.03 7.25
CA GLU A 44 -2.28 8.53 8.61
C GLU A 44 -0.97 8.07 9.25
N GLU A 45 -0.62 6.79 9.10
CA GLU A 45 0.67 6.26 9.54
C GLU A 45 1.85 7.00 8.89
N PHE A 46 1.78 7.26 7.59
CA PHE A 46 2.82 7.99 6.87
C PHE A 46 2.98 9.40 7.43
N ILE A 47 1.88 10.14 7.56
CA ILE A 47 1.89 11.50 8.11
C ILE A 47 2.47 11.50 9.52
N LYS A 48 2.05 10.56 10.37
CA LYS A 48 2.56 10.42 11.73
C LYS A 48 4.08 10.22 11.75
N LYS A 49 4.60 9.27 10.97
CA LYS A 49 6.05 8.98 10.88
C LYS A 49 6.85 10.19 10.39
N GLU A 50 6.33 10.93 9.41
CA GLU A 50 6.99 12.13 8.89
C GLU A 50 6.94 13.29 9.88
N MET A 51 5.87 13.45 10.67
CA MET A 51 5.82 14.43 11.76
C MET A 51 6.80 14.09 12.89
N GLU A 52 6.95 12.81 13.24
CA GLU A 52 7.96 12.35 14.20
C GLU A 52 9.38 12.63 13.70
N ARG A 53 9.63 12.41 12.41
CA ARG A 53 10.94 12.66 11.77
C ARG A 53 11.23 14.16 11.59
N TYR A 54 10.20 14.96 11.30
CA TYR A 54 10.31 16.39 11.04
C TYR A 54 9.31 17.18 11.91
N PRO A 55 9.60 17.38 13.21
CA PRO A 55 8.66 18.00 14.15
C PRO A 55 8.25 19.43 13.77
N ASN A 56 9.09 20.13 13.01
CA ASN A 56 8.85 21.51 12.57
C ASN A 56 8.00 21.60 11.30
N LYS A 57 7.76 20.48 10.59
CA LYS A 57 6.91 20.48 9.39
C LYS A 57 5.45 20.37 9.80
N SER A 58 4.62 21.21 9.21
CA SER A 58 3.17 21.08 9.31
C SER A 58 2.67 19.86 8.53
N ARG A 59 1.52 19.31 8.93
CA ARG A 59 0.81 18.26 8.19
C ARG A 59 0.59 18.63 6.72
N LYS A 60 0.31 19.91 6.43
CA LYS A 60 0.13 20.44 5.06
C LYS A 60 1.40 20.28 4.22
N GLU A 61 2.56 20.62 4.78
CA GLU A 61 3.84 20.50 4.08
C GLU A 61 4.19 19.04 3.79
N ILE A 62 3.92 18.13 4.73
CA ILE A 62 4.14 16.69 4.55
C ILE A 62 3.29 16.14 3.39
N ILE A 63 2.00 16.52 3.33
CA ILE A 63 1.11 16.11 2.23
C ILE A 63 1.60 16.67 0.88
N LEU A 64 2.04 17.94 0.85
CA LEU A 64 2.58 18.54 -0.38
C LEU A 64 3.87 17.85 -0.83
N ASP A 65 4.75 17.47 0.10
CA ASP A 65 5.97 16.74 -0.21
C ASP A 65 5.66 15.34 -0.74
N MET A 66 4.70 14.63 -0.13
CA MET A 66 4.21 13.34 -0.63
C MET A 66 3.70 13.46 -2.08
N TYR A 67 2.93 14.50 -2.39
CA TYR A 67 2.43 14.75 -3.74
C TYR A 67 3.57 15.02 -4.73
N LYS A 68 4.55 15.85 -4.36
CA LYS A 68 5.74 16.11 -5.19
C LYS A 68 6.56 14.84 -5.45
N ILE A 69 6.68 13.95 -4.47
CA ILE A 69 7.36 12.66 -4.63
C ILE A 69 6.60 11.79 -5.64
N HIS A 70 5.28 11.67 -5.49
CA HIS A 70 4.44 10.93 -6.44
C HIS A 70 4.59 11.47 -7.87
N ASP A 71 4.52 12.79 -8.07
CA ASP A 71 4.67 13.41 -9.39
C ASP A 71 6.05 13.17 -10.01
N LYS A 72 7.12 13.21 -9.20
CA LYS A 72 8.46 12.86 -9.65
C LYS A 72 8.54 11.40 -10.10
N LEU A 73 7.99 10.47 -9.32
CA LEU A 73 7.99 9.05 -9.64
C LEU A 73 7.18 8.76 -10.92
N LYS A 74 5.99 9.36 -11.06
CA LYS A 74 5.17 9.27 -12.26
C LYS A 74 5.85 9.85 -13.51
N GLY A 75 6.67 10.90 -13.32
CA GLY A 75 7.47 11.50 -14.39
C GLY A 75 8.68 10.66 -14.81
N MET A 76 9.17 9.74 -13.97
CA MET A 76 10.29 8.85 -14.29
C MET A 76 9.90 7.76 -15.29
N ASP A 77 8.70 7.19 -15.17
CA ASP A 77 8.20 6.16 -16.11
C ASP A 77 8.05 6.66 -17.55
N ARG A 78 7.85 7.97 -17.74
CA ARG A 78 7.71 8.59 -19.08
C ARG A 78 9.04 8.81 -19.79
N LYS A 79 10.18 8.77 -19.10
CA LYS A 79 11.51 8.96 -19.72
C LYS A 79 12.15 7.65 -20.20
N GLY A 80 11.55 6.50 -19.92
CA GLY A 80 12.05 5.17 -20.30
C GLY A 80 11.59 4.65 -21.67
N TYR A 81 10.59 5.27 -22.29
CA TYR A 81 9.99 4.81 -23.57
C TYR A 81 10.18 5.80 -24.74
N ALA A 82 11.06 6.80 -24.58
CA ALA A 82 11.48 7.66 -25.67
C ALA A 82 12.90 7.26 -26.08
N LYS A 83 13.02 6.14 -26.81
CA LYS A 83 14.20 5.83 -27.60
C LYS A 83 13.81 5.11 -28.87
#